data_AF-A0A3D8L6K2-F1
#
_entry.id   AF-A0A3D8L6K2-F1
#
_cell.length_a   1.000
_cell.length_b   1.000
_cell.length_c   1.000
_cell.angle_alpha   90.00
_cell.angle_beta   90.00
_cell.angle_gamma   90.00
#
_symmetry.space_group_name_H-M   'P 1'
#
loop_
_entity.id
_entity.type
_entity.pdbx_description
1 polymer ?
#
loop_
_entity_poly.entity_id
_entity_poly.type
_entity_poly.pdbx_seq_one_letter_code
_entity_poly.pdbx_strand_id
1 'polypeptide(L)'
;MDNDNNPPKRAPENTYRNSADRPGGNKYVAQLKKPVVFIPLILLLLMLGLYLYKESQLSDVREQAAQERAAVIERANQQITENNRYLLETLMKPFSWALRTALLAGNTEQVDQYLFQFVQEERFALLVVADADGTIISSTDQNFTGAAFSDHFNPEYLTIDSTVVDDSNQERVVVVSPVMGLNSKVGTLLAVYRPAPPLQQEQAEVQVEE
;
A
#
# COMPACT_ATOMS: atom_id res chain seq x y z
N MET A 1 73.95 95.28 63.18
CA MET A 1 74.47 94.11 62.43
C MET A 1 73.50 92.98 62.73
N ASP A 2 72.38 92.82 62.02
CA ASP A 2 72.12 92.94 60.57
C ASP A 2 72.99 91.92 59.80
N ASN A 3 72.48 91.00 58.98
CA ASN A 3 71.09 90.75 58.52
C ASN A 3 70.95 89.24 58.10
N ASP A 4 69.92 88.64 57.47
CA ASP A 4 68.75 89.13 56.72
C ASP A 4 67.58 88.11 56.61
N ASN A 5 66.39 88.62 56.23
CA ASN A 5 65.24 88.07 55.50
C ASN A 5 64.55 86.70 55.80
N ASN A 6 63.24 86.83 55.99
CA ASN A 6 62.15 85.86 55.91
C ASN A 6 61.80 85.53 54.42
N PRO A 7 61.11 84.41 54.10
CA PRO A 7 59.71 84.58 53.70
C PRO A 7 58.74 83.45 54.16
N PRO A 8 57.46 83.77 54.45
CA PRO A 8 56.46 82.79 54.88
C PRO A 8 55.57 82.30 53.72
N LYS A 9 54.99 81.10 53.85
CA LYS A 9 53.83 80.65 53.05
C LYS A 9 52.91 79.71 53.85
N ARG A 10 51.65 79.62 53.42
CA ARG A 10 50.50 79.15 54.22
C ARG A 10 50.06 77.73 53.84
N ALA A 11 49.32 77.08 54.74
CA ALA A 11 48.45 75.92 54.45
C ALA A 11 47.25 76.35 53.53
N PRO A 12 46.38 75.44 53.03
CA PRO A 12 45.53 74.52 53.81
C PRO A 12 45.92 73.03 53.58
N GLU A 13 45.17 71.97 53.90
CA GLU A 13 43.80 71.82 54.44
C GLU A 13 43.65 70.53 55.30
N ASN A 14 42.49 70.34 55.94
CA ASN A 14 42.07 69.09 56.59
C ASN A 14 40.64 68.73 56.15
N THR A 15 40.44 67.59 55.47
CA THR A 15 39.09 67.19 55.02
C THR A 15 38.81 65.69 55.19
N TYR A 16 38.11 65.38 56.29
CA TYR A 16 37.14 64.31 56.53
C TYR A 16 36.99 63.21 55.45
N ARG A 17 37.29 61.95 55.79
CA ARG A 17 36.39 61.01 56.49
C ARG A 17 35.10 60.71 55.71
N ASN A 18 35.07 59.56 55.03
CA ASN A 18 33.83 58.77 54.95
C ASN A 18 34.14 57.27 54.79
N SER A 19 33.46 56.45 55.60
CA SER A 19 33.69 55.00 55.69
C SER A 19 32.36 54.25 55.67
N ALA A 20 31.70 54.27 54.52
CA ALA A 20 30.49 53.50 54.23
C ALA A 20 30.42 53.22 52.73
N ASP A 21 30.49 51.95 52.32
CA ASP A 21 29.30 51.24 51.84
C ASP A 21 29.57 49.78 51.49
N ARG A 22 28.54 48.94 51.70
CA ARG A 22 28.46 47.56 51.19
C ARG A 22 27.41 47.50 50.07
N PRO A 23 27.74 47.04 48.86
CA PRO A 23 26.72 46.62 47.90
C PRO A 23 26.80 45.11 47.60
N GLY A 24 26.03 44.33 48.35
CA GLY A 24 25.69 42.95 47.97
C GLY A 24 24.62 42.93 46.87
N GLY A 25 24.98 43.32 45.64
CA GLY A 25 24.06 43.43 44.51
C GLY A 25 24.16 42.27 43.52
N ASN A 26 23.04 41.61 43.23
CA ASN A 26 22.99 40.49 42.27
C ASN A 26 23.30 40.95 40.83
N LYS A 27 24.48 40.55 40.33
CA LYS A 27 25.08 41.04 39.07
C LYS A 27 24.30 40.68 37.79
N TYR A 28 23.33 39.78 37.88
CA TYR A 28 22.56 39.26 36.75
C TYR A 28 21.65 40.31 36.08
N VAL A 29 20.99 41.18 36.85
CA VAL A 29 20.03 42.17 36.30
C VAL A 29 20.70 43.32 35.56
N ALA A 30 22.00 43.56 35.78
CA ALA A 30 22.75 44.65 35.14
C ALA A 30 23.08 44.41 33.66
N GLN A 31 23.08 43.15 33.19
CA GLN A 31 23.50 42.79 31.83
C GLN A 31 22.37 42.88 30.79
N LEU A 32 21.10 42.89 31.22
CA LEU A 32 19.91 42.88 30.35
C LEU A 32 19.69 44.17 29.54
N LYS A 33 20.47 45.24 29.76
CA LYS A 33 20.32 46.54 29.07
C LYS A 33 21.27 46.75 27.87
N LYS A 34 21.92 45.71 27.36
CA LYS A 34 22.80 45.79 26.18
C LYS A 34 22.12 45.20 24.94
N PRO A 35 22.06 45.91 23.78
CA PRO A 35 21.40 45.41 22.57
C PRO A 35 22.06 44.12 22.02
N VAL A 36 23.32 43.87 22.36
CA VAL A 36 24.09 42.66 21.99
C VAL A 36 23.41 41.37 22.43
N VAL A 37 22.60 41.38 23.50
CA VAL A 37 21.90 40.18 24.02
C VAL A 37 20.73 39.76 23.11
N PHE A 38 20.15 40.67 22.33
CA PHE A 38 19.04 40.36 21.43
C PHE A 38 19.49 39.59 20.18
N ILE A 39 20.74 39.77 19.73
CA ILE A 39 21.27 39.10 18.53
C ILE A 39 21.27 37.56 18.68
N PRO A 40 21.86 36.93 19.71
CA PRO A 40 21.79 35.49 19.89
C PRO A 40 20.37 34.98 20.21
N LEU A 41 19.54 35.80 20.86
CA LEU A 41 18.14 35.46 21.13
C LEU A 41 17.32 35.35 19.83
N ILE A 42 17.50 36.31 18.91
CA ILE A 42 16.88 36.30 17.57
C ILE A 42 17.43 35.14 16.75
N LEU A 43 18.74 34.88 16.77
CA LEU A 43 19.35 33.75 16.07
C LEU A 43 18.77 32.40 16.52
N LEU A 44 18.64 32.20 17.84
CA LEU A 44 18.08 30.98 18.43
C LEU A 44 16.58 30.83 18.11
N LEU A 45 15.81 31.92 18.14
CA LEU A 45 14.40 31.92 17.76
C LEU A 45 14.19 31.61 16.26
N LEU A 46 15.07 32.11 15.39
CA LEU A 46 15.06 31.81 13.95
C LEU A 46 15.41 30.34 13.68
N MET A 47 16.42 29.80 14.39
CA MET A 47 16.76 28.37 14.32
C MET A 47 15.61 27.46 14.82
N LEU A 48 14.94 27.85 15.90
CA LEU A 48 13.77 27.12 16.42
C LEU A 48 12.59 27.15 15.44
N GLY A 49 12.34 28.30 14.80
CA GLY A 49 11.31 28.43 13.76
C GLY A 49 11.58 27.55 12.54
N LEU A 50 12.84 27.48 12.08
CA LEU A 50 13.25 26.57 11.00
C LEU A 50 13.09 25.10 11.38
N TYR A 51 13.37 24.74 12.64
CA TYR A 51 13.23 23.36 13.12
C TYR A 51 11.75 22.91 13.10
N LEU A 52 10.85 23.72 13.66
CA LEU A 52 9.41 23.46 13.65
C LEU A 52 8.82 23.42 12.23
N TYR A 53 9.28 24.30 11.34
CA TYR A 53 8.85 24.31 9.95
C TYR A 53 9.31 23.06 9.18
N LYS A 54 10.52 22.55 9.45
CA LYS A 54 11.03 21.32 8.84
C LYS A 54 10.26 20.08 9.30
N GLU A 55 9.89 20.01 10.58
CA GLU A 55 9.09 18.91 11.12
C GLU A 55 7.72 18.82 10.41
N SER A 56 7.04 19.96 10.25
CA SER A 56 5.72 20.04 9.60
C SER A 56 5.74 19.82 8.09
N GLN A 57 6.87 20.02 7.38
CA GLN A 57 6.96 19.57 5.98
C GLN A 57 7.22 18.07 5.86
N LEU A 58 7.81 17.44 6.89
CA LEU A 58 8.16 16.03 6.85
C LEU A 58 6.95 15.11 7.08
N SER A 59 5.91 15.57 7.79
CA SER A 59 4.59 14.91 7.80
C SER A 59 3.98 14.92 6.40
N ASP A 60 3.81 16.10 5.83
CA ASP A 60 2.99 16.31 4.64
C ASP A 60 3.57 15.61 3.41
N VAL A 61 4.90 15.62 3.27
CA VAL A 61 5.61 14.88 2.20
C VAL A 61 5.55 13.36 2.41
N ARG A 62 5.54 12.88 3.66
CA ARG A 62 5.36 11.44 3.95
C ARG A 62 3.93 10.99 3.67
N GLU A 63 2.93 11.78 4.04
CA GLU A 63 1.52 11.49 3.75
C GLU A 63 1.23 11.52 2.24
N GLN A 64 1.74 12.52 1.52
CA GLN A 64 1.62 12.58 0.05
C GLN A 64 2.31 11.37 -0.60
N ALA A 65 3.54 11.04 -0.21
CA ALA A 65 4.23 9.86 -0.73
C ALA A 65 3.52 8.53 -0.39
N ALA A 66 2.87 8.43 0.77
CA ALA A 66 2.06 7.27 1.15
C ALA A 66 0.77 7.16 0.31
N GLN A 67 0.08 8.29 0.07
CA GLN A 67 -1.11 8.36 -0.78
C GLN A 67 -0.78 8.07 -2.25
N GLU A 68 0.31 8.60 -2.79
CA GLU A 68 0.79 8.29 -4.13
C GLU A 68 1.14 6.81 -4.29
N ARG A 69 1.87 6.22 -3.33
CA ARG A 69 2.18 4.78 -3.31
C ARG A 69 0.90 3.93 -3.25
N ALA A 70 -0.05 4.28 -2.37
CA ALA A 70 -1.34 3.61 -2.29
C ALA A 70 -2.11 3.68 -3.62
N ALA A 71 -2.18 4.86 -4.26
CA ALA A 71 -2.85 5.04 -5.55
C ALA A 71 -2.15 4.31 -6.71
N VAL A 72 -0.81 4.19 -6.69
CA VAL A 72 -0.06 3.39 -7.68
C VAL A 72 -0.29 1.89 -7.48
N ILE A 73 -0.26 1.41 -6.24
CA ILE A 73 -0.52 0.00 -5.89
C ILE A 73 -1.98 -0.38 -6.23
N GLU A 74 -2.95 0.48 -5.92
CA GLU A 74 -4.35 0.27 -6.25
C GLU A 74 -4.56 0.15 -7.77
N ARG A 75 -3.99 1.07 -8.56
CA ARG A 75 -4.02 0.98 -10.03
C ARG A 75 -3.33 -0.28 -10.55
N ALA A 76 -2.22 -0.70 -9.94
CA ALA A 76 -1.54 -1.94 -10.32
C ALA A 76 -2.41 -3.17 -10.03
N ASN A 77 -3.08 -3.22 -8.87
CA ASN A 77 -4.00 -4.30 -8.49
C ASN A 77 -5.24 -4.35 -9.40
N GLN A 78 -5.81 -3.21 -9.76
CA GLN A 78 -6.88 -3.10 -10.75
C GLN A 78 -6.43 -3.61 -12.12
N GLN A 79 -5.29 -3.12 -12.63
CA GLN A 79 -4.72 -3.56 -13.92
C GLN A 79 -4.40 -5.06 -13.95
N ILE A 80 -3.89 -5.63 -12.85
CA ILE A 80 -3.66 -7.07 -12.69
C ILE A 80 -4.98 -7.85 -12.74
N THR A 81 -6.02 -7.35 -12.07
CA THR A 81 -7.35 -8.00 -12.04
C THR A 81 -8.02 -7.98 -13.43
N GLU A 82 -8.00 -6.85 -14.12
CA GLU A 82 -8.49 -6.72 -15.50
C GLU A 82 -7.72 -7.63 -16.48
N ASN A 83 -6.39 -7.65 -16.39
CA ASN A 83 -5.55 -8.52 -17.21
C ASN A 83 -5.84 -10.01 -16.93
N ASN A 84 -5.98 -10.41 -15.67
CA ASN A 84 -6.34 -11.77 -15.29
C ASN A 84 -7.71 -12.17 -15.87
N ARG A 85 -8.74 -11.30 -15.71
CA ARG A 85 -10.07 -11.50 -16.31
C ARG A 85 -9.99 -11.70 -17.82
N TYR A 86 -9.30 -10.80 -18.53
CA TYR A 86 -9.16 -10.87 -19.98
C TYR A 86 -8.43 -12.13 -20.45
N LEU A 87 -7.34 -12.52 -19.76
CA LEU A 87 -6.59 -13.74 -20.06
C LEU A 87 -7.44 -15.00 -19.81
N LEU A 88 -8.16 -15.08 -18.69
CA LEU A 88 -9.07 -16.19 -18.38
C LEU A 88 -10.15 -16.35 -19.45
N GLU A 89 -10.84 -15.27 -19.82
CA GLU A 89 -11.87 -15.28 -20.87
C GLU A 89 -11.28 -15.67 -22.25
N THR A 90 -10.05 -15.24 -22.53
CA THR A 90 -9.35 -15.52 -23.79
C THR A 90 -8.84 -16.96 -23.87
N LEU A 91 -8.41 -17.56 -22.76
CA LEU A 91 -7.91 -18.95 -22.69
C LEU A 91 -9.05 -19.98 -22.67
N MET A 92 -10.18 -19.67 -22.03
CA MET A 92 -11.33 -20.58 -21.94
C MET A 92 -12.11 -20.76 -23.25
N LYS A 93 -11.91 -19.89 -24.25
CA LYS A 93 -12.49 -20.01 -25.60
C LYS A 93 -11.85 -21.13 -26.44
N PRO A 94 -10.52 -21.12 -26.71
CA PRO A 94 -9.88 -22.22 -27.43
C PRO A 94 -9.90 -23.53 -26.63
N PHE A 95 -9.89 -23.48 -25.29
CA PHE A 95 -10.02 -24.68 -24.47
C PHE A 95 -11.41 -25.32 -24.61
N SER A 96 -12.52 -24.56 -24.61
CA SER A 96 -13.84 -25.13 -24.88
C SER A 96 -13.97 -25.69 -26.31
N TRP A 97 -13.23 -25.14 -27.29
CA TRP A 97 -13.12 -25.73 -28.64
C TRP A 97 -12.33 -27.04 -28.69
N ALA A 98 -11.32 -27.22 -27.82
CA ALA A 98 -10.64 -28.51 -27.68
C ALA A 98 -11.58 -29.56 -27.09
N LEU A 99 -12.25 -29.22 -25.97
CA LEU A 99 -13.25 -30.09 -25.31
C LEU A 99 -14.39 -30.48 -26.27
N ARG A 100 -14.85 -29.56 -27.13
CA ARG A 100 -15.90 -29.81 -28.16
C ARG A 100 -15.64 -31.08 -28.97
N THR A 101 -14.39 -31.35 -29.34
CA THR A 101 -14.07 -32.52 -30.19
C THR A 101 -14.25 -33.84 -29.45
N ALA A 102 -13.81 -33.94 -28.20
CA ALA A 102 -14.00 -35.11 -27.35
C ALA A 102 -15.48 -35.29 -26.95
N LEU A 103 -16.17 -34.19 -26.64
CA LEU A 103 -17.60 -34.19 -26.30
C LEU A 103 -18.49 -34.61 -27.46
N LEU A 104 -18.25 -34.12 -28.68
CA LEU A 104 -18.97 -34.57 -29.88
C LEU A 104 -18.66 -36.04 -30.26
N ALA A 105 -17.54 -36.60 -29.78
CA ALA A 105 -17.19 -38.01 -29.93
C ALA A 105 -17.75 -38.89 -28.78
N GLY A 106 -18.37 -38.30 -27.75
CA GLY A 106 -18.81 -39.01 -26.55
C GLY A 106 -17.65 -39.55 -25.68
N ASN A 107 -16.43 -39.06 -25.88
CA ASN A 107 -15.23 -39.58 -25.24
C ASN A 107 -14.94 -38.85 -23.92
N THR A 108 -15.63 -39.24 -22.84
CA THR A 108 -15.44 -38.64 -21.50
C THR A 108 -14.02 -38.82 -20.96
N GLU A 109 -13.37 -39.95 -21.21
CA GLU A 109 -11.98 -40.19 -20.78
C GLU A 109 -11.00 -39.15 -21.37
N GLN A 110 -11.23 -38.73 -22.61
CA GLN A 110 -10.43 -37.67 -23.25
C GLN A 110 -10.78 -36.27 -22.72
N VAL A 111 -12.03 -36.04 -22.28
CA VAL A 111 -12.43 -34.82 -21.56
C VAL A 111 -11.74 -34.77 -20.20
N ASP A 112 -11.75 -35.86 -19.43
CA ASP A 112 -11.04 -36.01 -18.16
C ASP A 112 -9.55 -35.70 -18.34
N GLN A 113 -8.89 -36.33 -19.33
CA GLN A 113 -7.46 -36.10 -19.62
C GLN A 113 -7.14 -34.62 -19.91
N TYR A 114 -7.99 -33.90 -20.66
CA TYR A 114 -7.79 -32.48 -20.93
C TYR A 114 -7.97 -31.63 -19.66
N LEU A 115 -8.95 -31.94 -18.81
CA LEU A 115 -9.18 -31.23 -17.55
C LEU A 115 -8.06 -31.48 -16.53
N PHE A 116 -7.60 -32.73 -16.40
CA PHE A 116 -6.48 -33.08 -15.52
C PHE A 116 -5.13 -32.51 -16.00
N GLN A 117 -4.94 -32.28 -17.31
CA GLN A 117 -3.79 -31.53 -17.82
C GLN A 117 -3.91 -30.04 -17.48
N PHE A 118 -5.10 -29.45 -17.62
CA PHE A 118 -5.31 -28.03 -17.38
C PHE A 118 -5.23 -27.62 -15.89
N VAL A 119 -5.69 -28.49 -14.97
CA VAL A 119 -5.70 -28.21 -13.52
C VAL A 119 -4.33 -28.34 -12.84
N GLN A 120 -3.28 -28.74 -13.57
CA GLN A 120 -1.90 -28.75 -13.06
C GLN A 120 -1.30 -27.34 -12.95
N GLU A 121 -1.91 -26.35 -13.61
CA GLU A 121 -1.59 -24.93 -13.43
C GLU A 121 -1.98 -24.45 -12.02
N GLU A 122 -0.99 -23.97 -11.24
CA GLU A 122 -1.05 -23.78 -9.77
C GLU A 122 -2.29 -23.08 -9.20
N ARG A 123 -2.98 -22.27 -10.01
CA ARG A 123 -4.07 -21.38 -9.57
C ARG A 123 -5.44 -21.75 -10.11
N PHE A 124 -5.59 -22.87 -10.83
CA PHE A 124 -6.88 -23.49 -11.08
C PHE A 124 -7.19 -24.52 -9.99
N ALA A 125 -8.29 -24.32 -9.28
CA ALA A 125 -8.67 -25.10 -8.11
C ALA A 125 -9.63 -26.27 -8.41
N LEU A 126 -10.40 -26.14 -9.49
CA LEU A 126 -11.42 -27.10 -9.92
C LEU A 126 -11.79 -26.80 -11.37
N LEU A 127 -11.95 -27.83 -12.21
CA LEU A 127 -12.67 -27.72 -13.47
C LEU A 127 -13.80 -28.76 -13.54
N VAL A 128 -14.89 -28.40 -14.20
CA VAL A 128 -16.14 -29.15 -14.28
C VAL A 128 -16.69 -29.00 -15.70
N VAL A 129 -17.14 -30.10 -16.30
CA VAL A 129 -17.92 -30.06 -17.55
C VAL A 129 -19.28 -30.67 -17.28
N ALA A 130 -20.32 -29.85 -17.46
CA ALA A 130 -21.70 -30.32 -17.54
C ALA A 130 -22.09 -30.58 -19.00
N ASP A 131 -23.03 -31.50 -19.21
CA ASP A 131 -23.70 -31.69 -20.50
C ASP A 131 -24.76 -30.60 -20.78
N ALA A 132 -25.60 -30.82 -21.80
CA ALA A 132 -26.70 -29.91 -22.14
C ALA A 132 -27.95 -30.07 -21.25
N ASP A 133 -28.07 -31.19 -20.51
CA ASP A 133 -29.19 -31.48 -19.61
C ASP A 133 -28.91 -31.00 -18.17
N GLY A 134 -27.66 -30.64 -17.86
CA GLY A 134 -27.20 -30.12 -16.57
C GLY A 134 -26.53 -31.15 -15.66
N THR A 135 -26.21 -32.34 -16.17
CA THR A 135 -25.45 -33.37 -15.42
C THR A 135 -23.95 -33.10 -15.56
N ILE A 136 -23.20 -33.22 -14.47
CA ILE A 136 -21.73 -33.14 -14.51
C ILE A 136 -21.18 -34.45 -15.08
N ILE A 137 -20.72 -34.40 -16.33
CA ILE A 137 -20.18 -35.57 -17.05
C ILE A 137 -18.69 -35.80 -16.82
N SER A 138 -17.97 -34.79 -16.34
CA SER A 138 -16.54 -34.88 -16.02
C SER A 138 -16.11 -33.76 -15.06
N SER A 139 -15.17 -34.03 -14.16
CA SER A 139 -14.56 -33.03 -13.28
C SER A 139 -13.19 -33.47 -12.78
N THR A 140 -12.34 -32.49 -12.45
CA THR A 140 -11.04 -32.69 -11.81
C THR A 140 -11.15 -33.14 -10.36
N ASP A 141 -12.33 -32.98 -9.74
CA ASP A 141 -12.67 -33.57 -8.45
C ASP A 141 -13.84 -34.55 -8.65
N GLN A 142 -13.56 -35.84 -8.42
CA GLN A 142 -14.51 -36.93 -8.67
C GLN A 142 -15.76 -36.86 -7.80
N ASN A 143 -15.76 -36.06 -6.71
CA ASN A 143 -16.96 -35.85 -5.88
C ASN A 143 -18.12 -35.17 -6.63
N PHE A 144 -17.85 -34.49 -7.75
CA PHE A 144 -18.88 -33.82 -8.56
C PHE A 144 -19.37 -34.66 -9.76
N THR A 145 -18.65 -35.69 -10.19
CA THR A 145 -18.97 -36.45 -11.41
C THR A 145 -20.26 -37.27 -11.22
N GLY A 146 -21.23 -37.06 -12.10
CA GLY A 146 -22.57 -37.64 -12.04
C GLY A 146 -23.58 -36.87 -11.18
N ALA A 147 -23.17 -35.78 -10.51
CA ALA A 147 -24.08 -34.89 -9.79
C ALA A 147 -24.82 -33.92 -10.73
N ALA A 148 -25.93 -33.36 -10.28
CA ALA A 148 -26.58 -32.25 -10.97
C ALA A 148 -25.79 -30.95 -10.72
N PHE A 149 -25.53 -30.19 -11.78
CA PHE A 149 -24.73 -28.96 -11.70
C PHE A 149 -25.37 -27.88 -10.79
N SER A 150 -26.70 -27.86 -10.73
CA SER A 150 -27.51 -27.00 -9.85
C SER A 150 -27.24 -27.16 -8.36
N ASP A 151 -26.73 -28.33 -7.95
CA ASP A 151 -26.60 -28.69 -6.53
C ASP A 151 -25.28 -28.16 -5.93
N HIS A 152 -24.39 -27.66 -6.81
CA HIS A 152 -23.04 -27.22 -6.47
C HIS A 152 -22.66 -25.85 -7.06
N PHE A 153 -23.31 -25.42 -8.15
CA PHE A 153 -22.97 -24.20 -8.90
C PHE A 153 -24.24 -23.42 -9.28
N ASN A 154 -24.11 -22.13 -9.62
CA ASN A 154 -25.24 -21.31 -10.04
C ASN A 154 -25.86 -21.88 -11.35
N PRO A 155 -27.11 -22.34 -11.38
CA PRO A 155 -27.73 -22.92 -12.57
C PRO A 155 -27.84 -21.92 -13.74
N GLU A 156 -27.79 -20.61 -13.48
CA GLU A 156 -27.75 -19.59 -14.54
C GLU A 156 -26.56 -19.80 -15.49
N TYR A 157 -25.42 -20.32 -15.00
CA TYR A 157 -24.23 -20.60 -15.79
C TYR A 157 -24.48 -21.57 -16.95
N LEU A 158 -25.43 -22.51 -16.82
CA LEU A 158 -25.84 -23.42 -17.90
C LEU A 158 -26.59 -22.69 -19.03
N THR A 159 -27.19 -21.53 -18.75
CA THR A 159 -27.96 -20.76 -19.72
C THR A 159 -27.09 -19.82 -20.56
N ILE A 160 -25.84 -19.57 -20.16
CA ILE A 160 -24.93 -18.62 -20.83
C ILE A 160 -24.43 -19.17 -22.18
N ASP A 161 -24.49 -18.36 -23.24
CA ASP A 161 -24.09 -18.71 -24.62
C ASP A 161 -22.79 -18.00 -25.09
N SER A 162 -22.10 -17.30 -24.19
CA SER A 162 -20.75 -16.75 -24.38
C SER A 162 -19.84 -17.11 -23.21
N THR A 163 -18.51 -17.04 -23.37
CA THR A 163 -17.59 -17.13 -22.23
C THR A 163 -17.79 -15.93 -21.29
N VAL A 164 -17.88 -16.17 -19.98
CA VAL A 164 -18.09 -15.15 -18.94
C VAL A 164 -17.17 -15.40 -17.76
N VAL A 165 -16.68 -14.33 -17.14
CA VAL A 165 -15.89 -14.35 -15.90
C VAL A 165 -16.71 -13.69 -14.79
N ASP A 166 -17.00 -14.45 -13.74
CA ASP A 166 -17.62 -13.99 -12.50
C ASP A 166 -16.54 -13.88 -11.41
N ASP A 167 -16.28 -12.64 -10.96
CA ASP A 167 -15.34 -12.27 -9.90
C ASP A 167 -16.05 -11.67 -8.68
N SER A 168 -17.36 -11.95 -8.51
CA SER A 168 -18.15 -11.50 -7.35
C SER A 168 -17.57 -12.00 -6.01
N ASN A 169 -16.76 -13.06 -6.04
CA ASN A 169 -15.99 -13.55 -4.91
C ASN A 169 -14.48 -13.30 -5.11
N GLN A 170 -13.90 -12.43 -4.27
CA GLN A 170 -12.48 -12.04 -4.33
C GLN A 170 -11.51 -13.20 -4.05
N GLU A 171 -11.94 -14.29 -3.41
CA GLU A 171 -11.11 -15.49 -3.20
C GLU A 171 -11.16 -16.48 -4.38
N ARG A 172 -12.20 -16.40 -5.21
CA ARG A 172 -12.54 -17.42 -6.23
C ARG A 172 -13.25 -16.79 -7.42
N VAL A 173 -12.49 -16.58 -8.50
CA VAL A 173 -13.04 -16.20 -9.80
C VAL A 173 -13.58 -17.47 -10.47
N VAL A 174 -14.83 -17.45 -10.90
CA VAL A 174 -15.46 -18.51 -11.69
C VAL A 174 -15.45 -18.11 -13.16
N VAL A 175 -15.00 -18.99 -14.03
CA VAL A 175 -15.02 -18.78 -15.48
C VAL A 175 -15.90 -19.83 -16.12
N VAL A 176 -16.90 -19.38 -16.87
CA VAL A 176 -17.87 -20.23 -17.56
C VAL A 176 -17.64 -20.10 -19.06
N SER A 177 -17.58 -21.22 -19.78
CA SER A 177 -17.40 -21.24 -21.22
C SER A 177 -18.32 -22.29 -21.86
N PRO A 178 -19.32 -21.90 -22.66
CA PRO A 178 -20.19 -22.86 -23.31
C PRO A 178 -19.42 -23.65 -24.37
N VAL A 179 -19.56 -24.97 -24.34
CA VAL A 179 -19.10 -25.84 -25.42
C VAL A 179 -20.20 -25.87 -26.48
N MET A 180 -20.07 -25.03 -27.50
CA MET A 180 -21.00 -25.02 -28.62
C MET A 180 -20.71 -26.18 -29.58
N GLY A 181 -21.75 -26.90 -29.98
CA GLY A 181 -21.77 -27.86 -31.09
C GLY A 181 -22.00 -27.16 -32.44
N LEU A 182 -22.55 -27.88 -33.43
CA LEU A 182 -22.82 -27.27 -34.75
C LEU A 182 -24.07 -26.37 -34.74
N ASN A 183 -25.14 -26.83 -34.10
CA ASN A 183 -26.46 -26.18 -34.09
C ASN A 183 -26.99 -25.83 -32.69
N SER A 184 -26.34 -26.33 -31.63
CA SER A 184 -26.78 -26.24 -30.24
C SER A 184 -25.57 -26.25 -29.29
N LYS A 185 -25.76 -25.82 -28.04
CA LYS A 185 -24.81 -26.11 -26.95
C LYS A 185 -24.77 -27.62 -26.71
N VAL A 186 -23.58 -28.18 -26.45
CA VAL A 186 -23.37 -29.61 -26.14
C VAL A 186 -22.85 -29.84 -24.72
N GLY A 187 -22.45 -28.76 -24.04
CA GLY A 187 -22.06 -28.78 -22.64
C GLY A 187 -21.63 -27.39 -22.17
N THR A 188 -21.34 -27.28 -20.87
CA THR A 188 -20.86 -26.06 -20.23
C THR A 188 -19.60 -26.38 -19.43
N LEU A 189 -18.48 -25.74 -19.78
CA LEU A 189 -17.28 -25.77 -18.97
C LEU A 189 -17.38 -24.71 -17.86
N LEU A 190 -17.07 -25.10 -16.64
CA LEU A 190 -16.81 -24.22 -15.51
C LEU A 190 -15.40 -24.46 -14.97
N ALA A 191 -14.66 -23.38 -14.72
CA ALA A 191 -13.34 -23.41 -14.10
C ALA A 191 -13.32 -22.46 -12.90
N VAL A 192 -12.80 -22.93 -11.75
CA VAL A 192 -12.62 -22.12 -10.55
C VAL A 192 -11.14 -21.73 -10.44
N TYR A 193 -10.87 -20.43 -10.51
CA TYR A 193 -9.54 -19.84 -10.44
C TYR A 193 -9.35 -19.09 -9.13
N ARG A 194 -8.17 -19.22 -8.51
CA ARG A 194 -7.78 -18.47 -7.31
C ARG A 194 -6.92 -17.27 -7.75
N PRO A 195 -7.41 -16.02 -7.66
CA PRO A 195 -6.59 -14.85 -7.93
C PRO A 195 -5.41 -14.77 -6.95
N ALA A 196 -4.37 -14.03 -7.34
CA ALA A 196 -3.25 -13.78 -6.45
C ALA A 196 -3.68 -12.81 -5.33
N PRO A 197 -3.09 -12.90 -4.13
CA PRO A 197 -3.21 -11.81 -3.15
C PRO A 197 -2.83 -10.48 -3.81
N PRO A 198 -3.58 -9.39 -3.58
CA PRO A 198 -3.22 -8.08 -4.12
C PRO A 198 -1.84 -7.66 -3.62
N LEU A 199 -1.13 -6.86 -4.40
CA LEU A 199 0.13 -6.25 -4.01
C LEU A 199 -0.12 -5.43 -2.74
N GLN A 200 0.51 -5.84 -1.64
CA GLN A 200 0.49 -5.13 -0.37
C GLN A 200 1.65 -4.13 -0.31
N GLN A 201 1.59 -3.16 0.60
CA GLN A 201 2.75 -2.31 0.88
C GLN A 201 3.80 -3.14 1.65
N GLU A 202 4.78 -3.68 0.91
CA GLU A 202 5.92 -4.38 1.51
C GLU A 202 6.64 -3.44 2.49
N GLN A 203 7.00 -3.96 3.67
CA GLN A 203 7.11 -3.17 4.89
C GLN A 203 8.19 -2.09 4.80
N ALA A 204 7.78 -0.83 4.89
CA ALA A 204 8.66 0.33 5.07
C ALA A 204 9.26 0.43 6.49
N GLU A 205 9.31 -0.68 7.24
CA GLU A 205 9.94 -0.82 8.56
C GLU A 205 11.40 -1.29 8.46
N VAL A 206 11.86 -1.68 7.26
CA VAL A 206 13.29 -1.96 7.04
C VAL A 206 14.09 -0.65 7.14
N GLN A 207 14.82 -0.52 8.25
CA GLN A 207 15.81 0.52 8.57
C GLN A 207 15.25 1.91 8.90
N VAL A 208 14.61 2.00 10.08
CA VAL A 208 14.76 3.15 10.99
C VAL A 208 15.32 2.69 12.34
N GLU A 209 16.35 1.82 12.30
CA GLU A 209 17.08 1.35 13.49
C GLU A 209 18.55 1.03 13.15
N GLU A 210 19.34 2.10 12.90
CA GLU A 210 20.70 2.35 13.43
C GLU A 210 21.11 3.83 13.19
#